data_AF-A0A3G9J3Q3-F1
#
_entry.id   AF-A0A3G9J3Q3-F1
#
_cell.length_a   1.000
_cell.length_b   1.000
_cell.length_c   1.000
_cell.angle_alpha   90.00
_cell.angle_beta   90.00
_cell.angle_gamma   90.00
#
_symmetry.space_group_name_H-M   'P 1'
#
loop_
_entity.id
_entity.type
_entity.pdbx_description
1 polymer ?
#
loop_
_entity_poly.entity_id
_entity_poly.type
_entity_poly.pdbx_seq_one_letter_code
_entity_poly.pdbx_strand_id
1 'polypeptide(L)'
;MKRKTKNIIATLLLCLSVSSIGGMMFYIYTKNHPKKQGGTPPSIAQKMPSNNTLQGMEQNGSQSQPKQMKTSQSLAIYYYLAMGMESFVAVGSVFYLIVSKGSKRKVSEAMKTWQTKAMGISLLAVVTGGFTFSEAYIANHYLIQAKSMQAPGNGSSQNGMPSGQAPSSKSSSTTKASGKTTVTGTKTITGSQTSSKRDQNAILVKKGATATIKNATVKKTGASSNTEASDFSGVNAAILAQNGSANITNTTIATSARGANAVFATGSKAKIYMSHSTIKTTGSDSSRGLDATYGGTIIGKNLTISTTGGSCATLATDRGEGTVKVTSSKLTTKGAGSPLIYSTGNISATKTTGTAYGAQIVVVEGKNQATVNNATLSASGKGNRDRIDQAGVMLYQSMSGDAKSGVATFTANNSNLSILKSSAYYKSAPMFFVTNTEAVINLNNTKLNFGSGTLLSVKGTSAWGTSGQNGGHVTLNAKKQTLTGNITADSISTVSIKLMNSTYKGAIDTKNKAKKVTLTLDKSSKITLTGDTYVTFLKDADTTYSNINFNGYKLYVNGKAIN
;
A
#
# COMPACT_ATOMS: atom_id res chain seq x y z
N MET A 1 55.70 15.26 11.37
CA MET A 1 54.58 15.55 10.44
C MET A 1 53.88 16.85 10.84
N LYS A 2 53.73 17.83 9.93
CA LYS A 2 53.05 19.12 10.22
C LYS A 2 51.55 18.88 10.53
N ARG A 3 50.93 19.72 11.38
CA ARG A 3 49.50 19.54 11.81
C ARG A 3 48.53 19.46 10.62
N LYS A 4 48.74 20.32 9.61
CA LYS A 4 48.00 20.30 8.35
C LYS A 4 48.10 18.94 7.63
N THR A 5 49.27 18.30 7.65
CA THR A 5 49.49 16.97 7.04
C THR A 5 48.65 15.88 7.72
N LYS A 6 48.52 15.89 9.06
CA LYS A 6 47.71 14.89 9.78
C LYS A 6 46.21 15.02 9.47
N ASN A 7 45.71 16.24 9.28
CA ASN A 7 44.33 16.47 8.87
C ASN A 7 44.06 16.06 7.43
N ILE A 8 45.01 16.31 6.53
CA ILE A 8 44.92 15.84 5.14
C ILE A 8 44.86 14.31 5.14
N ILE A 9 45.71 13.63 5.92
CA ILE A 9 45.67 12.17 6.06
C ILE A 9 44.33 11.70 6.66
N ALA A 10 43.82 12.32 7.73
CA ALA A 10 42.54 11.94 8.32
C ALA A 10 41.36 12.15 7.34
N THR A 11 41.40 13.21 6.54
CA THR A 11 40.38 13.47 5.51
C THR A 11 40.47 12.44 4.38
N LEU A 12 41.69 12.11 3.94
CA LEU A 12 41.92 11.05 2.95
C LEU A 12 41.46 9.69 3.46
N LEU A 13 41.77 9.32 4.70
CA LEU A 13 41.31 8.07 5.33
C LEU A 13 39.77 8.04 5.46
N LEU A 14 39.14 9.17 5.76
CA LEU A 14 37.68 9.26 5.77
C LEU A 14 37.09 9.05 4.37
N CYS A 15 37.64 9.71 3.34
CA CYS A 15 37.17 9.51 1.97
C CYS A 15 37.39 8.08 1.47
N LEU A 16 38.53 7.47 1.79
CA LEU A 16 38.86 6.10 1.44
C LEU A 16 37.95 5.09 2.14
N SER A 17 37.67 5.28 3.44
CA SER A 17 36.76 4.39 4.18
C SER A 17 35.33 4.47 3.65
N VAL A 18 34.81 5.66 3.36
CA VAL A 18 33.47 5.82 2.75
C VAL A 18 33.40 5.13 1.37
N SER A 19 34.48 5.24 0.58
CA SER A 19 34.56 4.58 -0.73
C SER A 19 34.63 3.05 -0.59
N SER A 20 35.39 2.55 0.40
CA SER A 20 35.53 1.12 0.71
C SER A 20 34.20 0.51 1.14
N ILE A 21 33.45 1.20 2.02
CA ILE A 21 32.11 0.78 2.47
C ILE A 21 31.17 0.64 1.26
N GLY A 22 31.17 1.63 0.36
CA GLY A 22 30.39 1.57 -0.87
C GLY A 22 30.76 0.39 -1.78
N GLY A 23 32.07 0.14 -1.93
CA GLY A 23 32.60 -1.00 -2.69
C GLY A 23 32.24 -2.35 -2.07
N MET A 24 32.34 -2.48 -0.75
CA MET A 24 31.98 -3.68 0.00
C MET A 24 30.48 -3.98 -0.09
N MET A 25 29.63 -2.97 0.04
CA MET A 25 28.18 -3.10 -0.15
C MET A 25 27.83 -3.52 -1.58
N PHE A 26 28.48 -2.92 -2.58
CA PHE A 26 28.32 -3.29 -3.98
C PHE A 26 28.81 -4.72 -4.26
N TYR A 27 29.91 -5.14 -3.64
CA TYR A 27 30.42 -6.51 -3.74
C TYR A 27 29.46 -7.53 -3.09
N ILE A 28 28.94 -7.24 -1.90
CA ILE A 28 27.93 -8.07 -1.23
C ILE A 28 26.67 -8.17 -2.11
N TYR A 29 26.24 -7.06 -2.72
CA TYR A 29 25.11 -7.05 -3.64
C TYR A 29 25.35 -7.93 -4.87
N THR A 30 26.45 -7.68 -5.61
CA THR A 30 26.77 -8.39 -6.87
C THR A 30 27.04 -9.88 -6.67
N LYS A 31 27.71 -10.27 -5.57
CA LYS A 31 27.92 -11.70 -5.23
C LYS A 31 26.60 -12.43 -5.01
N ASN A 32 25.60 -11.73 -4.48
CA ASN A 32 24.27 -12.29 -4.27
C ASN A 32 23.33 -12.10 -5.50
N HIS A 33 23.75 -11.32 -6.51
CA HIS A 33 22.95 -10.91 -7.68
C HIS A 33 23.79 -10.88 -8.98
N PRO A 34 24.30 -12.02 -9.50
CA PRO A 34 25.15 -12.04 -10.69
C PRO A 34 24.39 -11.69 -12.00
N LYS A 35 25.02 -10.91 -12.89
CA LYS A 35 24.49 -10.58 -14.23
C LYS A 35 24.72 -11.73 -15.22
N LYS A 36 23.75 -12.04 -16.08
CA LYS A 36 23.92 -12.97 -17.22
C LYS A 36 24.67 -12.28 -18.37
N GLN A 37 25.81 -12.82 -18.80
CA GLN A 37 26.51 -12.43 -20.04
C GLN A 37 25.85 -13.11 -21.25
N GLY A 38 25.67 -12.36 -22.34
CA GLY A 38 25.03 -12.82 -23.58
C GLY A 38 25.96 -13.71 -24.42
N GLY A 39 25.41 -14.82 -24.92
CA GLY A 39 26.12 -15.75 -25.81
C GLY A 39 26.03 -15.33 -27.29
N THR A 40 27.14 -15.52 -27.98
CA THR A 40 27.32 -15.51 -29.45
C THR A 40 26.49 -16.59 -30.16
N PRO A 41 26.19 -16.47 -31.47
CA PRO A 41 25.35 -17.44 -32.19
C PRO A 41 26.12 -18.75 -32.48
N PRO A 42 25.50 -19.94 -32.38
CA PRO A 42 26.15 -21.20 -32.72
C PRO A 42 26.06 -21.55 -34.21
N SER A 43 27.11 -22.22 -34.70
CA SER A 43 27.21 -22.87 -36.00
C SER A 43 26.43 -24.19 -36.06
N ILE A 44 26.19 -24.64 -37.29
CA ILE A 44 25.38 -25.78 -37.75
C ILE A 44 26.13 -27.12 -37.58
N ALA A 45 25.41 -28.20 -37.19
CA ALA A 45 25.58 -29.65 -37.53
C ALA A 45 25.27 -30.55 -36.31
N GLN A 46 24.70 -31.76 -36.35
CA GLN A 46 24.03 -32.62 -37.33
C GLN A 46 23.32 -33.73 -36.52
N LYS A 47 22.17 -34.17 -37.05
CA LYS A 47 21.25 -35.27 -36.75
C LYS A 47 21.74 -36.61 -36.11
N MET A 48 20.86 -37.12 -35.21
CA MET A 48 20.32 -38.51 -35.03
C MET A 48 21.12 -39.60 -34.27
N PRO A 49 20.48 -40.68 -33.76
CA PRO A 49 19.31 -40.72 -32.88
C PRO A 49 19.41 -41.75 -31.69
N SER A 50 18.40 -41.67 -30.84
CA SER A 50 17.95 -42.48 -29.69
C SER A 50 18.13 -44.00 -29.69
N ASN A 51 18.27 -44.58 -28.47
CA ASN A 51 17.65 -45.86 -28.13
C ASN A 51 17.24 -45.99 -26.64
N ASN A 52 16.08 -46.59 -26.43
CA ASN A 52 15.41 -46.89 -25.15
C ASN A 52 16.11 -48.03 -24.38
N THR A 53 16.05 -48.01 -23.04
CA THR A 53 15.58 -49.18 -22.25
C THR A 53 15.25 -48.81 -20.80
N LEU A 54 14.09 -49.30 -20.34
CA LEU A 54 13.67 -49.40 -18.95
C LEU A 54 14.22 -50.70 -18.35
N GLN A 55 14.68 -50.67 -17.10
CA GLN A 55 14.61 -51.81 -16.18
C GLN A 55 14.69 -51.31 -14.73
N GLY A 56 13.76 -51.78 -13.91
CA GLY A 56 13.68 -51.47 -12.48
C GLY A 56 14.48 -52.42 -11.61
N MET A 57 14.68 -52.03 -10.35
CA MET A 57 14.88 -52.93 -9.21
C MET A 57 14.56 -52.16 -7.92
N GLU A 58 13.67 -52.73 -7.11
CA GLU A 58 13.43 -52.34 -5.72
C GLU A 58 14.60 -52.83 -4.84
N GLN A 59 15.02 -52.01 -3.87
CA GLN A 59 15.53 -52.51 -2.60
C GLN A 59 15.21 -51.54 -1.46
N ASN A 60 14.78 -52.16 -0.36
CA ASN A 60 14.22 -51.58 0.86
C ASN A 60 15.34 -51.07 1.77
N GLY A 61 15.22 -49.87 2.31
CA GLY A 61 16.19 -49.27 3.24
C GLY A 61 15.54 -48.22 4.15
N SER A 62 15.55 -48.50 5.45
CA SER A 62 14.91 -47.78 6.54
C SER A 62 15.25 -46.28 6.66
N GLN A 63 14.21 -45.51 7.00
CA GLN A 63 14.18 -44.25 7.76
C GLN A 63 15.47 -43.41 7.86
N SER A 64 15.44 -42.24 7.21
CA SER A 64 15.80 -40.99 7.89
C SER A 64 14.99 -39.83 7.30
N GLN A 65 14.29 -39.09 8.16
CA GLN A 65 13.58 -37.87 7.77
C GLN A 65 14.59 -36.87 7.17
N PRO A 66 14.28 -36.17 6.07
CA PRO A 66 15.08 -35.03 5.66
C PRO A 66 14.95 -33.95 6.74
N LYS A 67 16.01 -33.74 7.53
CA LYS A 67 16.18 -32.50 8.29
C LYS A 67 16.13 -31.36 7.26
N GLN A 68 15.03 -30.61 7.24
CA GLN A 68 15.00 -29.30 6.61
C GLN A 68 16.01 -28.41 7.35
N MET A 69 17.24 -28.33 6.83
CA MET A 69 18.18 -27.27 7.18
C MET A 69 17.52 -25.94 6.76
N LYS A 70 17.09 -25.16 7.74
CA LYS A 70 16.87 -23.73 7.57
C LYS A 70 18.23 -23.09 7.30
N THR A 71 18.63 -22.97 6.03
CA THR A 71 19.72 -22.06 5.66
C THR A 71 19.19 -20.64 5.69
N SER A 72 19.14 -20.06 6.89
CA SER A 72 19.25 -18.61 7.02
C SER A 72 20.65 -18.26 6.56
N GLN A 73 20.81 -17.75 5.33
CA GLN A 73 22.07 -17.14 4.93
C GLN A 73 22.25 -15.87 5.76
N SER A 74 22.89 -15.99 6.92
CA SER A 74 23.46 -14.86 7.63
C SER A 74 24.74 -14.43 6.91
N LEU A 75 25.02 -13.13 6.93
CA LEU A 75 26.30 -12.59 6.48
C LEU A 75 27.46 -13.36 7.15
N ALA A 76 28.47 -13.74 6.38
CA ALA A 76 29.60 -14.49 6.94
C ALA A 76 30.42 -13.61 7.91
N ILE A 77 30.99 -14.22 8.95
CA ILE A 77 31.64 -13.49 10.06
C ILE A 77 32.77 -12.55 9.60
N TYR A 78 33.46 -12.88 8.51
CA TYR A 78 34.53 -12.04 7.95
C TYR A 78 34.02 -10.69 7.42
N TYR A 79 32.77 -10.58 6.98
CA TYR A 79 32.18 -9.28 6.61
C TYR A 79 31.91 -8.40 7.83
N TYR A 80 31.51 -8.98 8.97
CA TYR A 80 31.36 -8.21 10.21
C TYR A 80 32.70 -7.67 10.71
N LEU A 81 33.77 -8.46 10.59
CA LEU A 81 35.13 -8.03 10.93
C LEU A 81 35.61 -6.90 10.00
N ALA A 82 35.35 -7.01 8.69
CA ALA A 82 35.70 -5.96 7.73
C ALA A 82 34.91 -4.66 7.97
N MET A 83 33.59 -4.73 8.16
CA MET A 83 32.75 -3.57 8.51
C MET A 83 33.21 -2.92 9.82
N GLY A 84 33.56 -3.71 10.84
CA GLY A 84 34.07 -3.21 12.11
C GLY A 84 35.39 -2.43 11.95
N MET A 85 36.31 -2.94 11.14
CA MET A 85 37.58 -2.24 10.85
C MET A 85 37.36 -0.95 10.08
N GLU A 86 36.51 -0.96 9.05
CA GLU A 86 36.19 0.23 8.24
C GLU A 86 35.49 1.30 9.08
N SER A 87 34.48 0.89 9.86
CA SER A 87 33.76 1.73 10.81
C SER A 87 34.73 2.40 11.80
N PHE A 88 35.69 1.66 12.33
CA PHE A 88 36.67 2.19 13.27
C PHE A 88 37.57 3.26 12.63
N VAL A 89 38.01 3.05 11.38
CA VAL A 89 38.84 4.02 10.64
C VAL A 89 38.05 5.28 10.30
N ALA A 90 36.80 5.14 9.84
CA ALA A 90 35.94 6.27 9.49
C ALA A 90 35.61 7.11 10.73
N VAL A 91 35.10 6.46 11.79
CA VAL A 91 34.74 7.12 13.05
C VAL A 91 35.97 7.69 13.73
N GLY A 92 37.11 6.99 13.71
CA GLY A 92 38.38 7.48 14.24
C GLY A 92 38.89 8.73 13.52
N SER A 93 38.71 8.80 12.20
CA SER A 93 39.08 9.96 11.38
C SER A 93 38.19 11.17 11.69
N VAL A 94 36.87 10.97 11.79
CA VAL A 94 35.92 12.02 12.19
C VAL A 94 36.20 12.51 13.61
N PHE A 95 36.39 11.57 14.55
CA PHE A 95 36.73 11.87 15.94
C PHE A 95 38.03 12.70 16.01
N TYR A 96 39.06 12.32 15.26
CA TYR A 96 40.31 13.08 15.17
C TYR A 96 40.09 14.51 14.66
N LEU A 97 39.29 14.70 13.60
CA LEU A 97 39.01 16.02 13.01
C LEU A 97 38.22 16.92 13.98
N ILE A 98 37.24 16.35 14.69
CA ILE A 98 36.45 17.06 15.72
C ILE A 98 37.34 17.45 16.90
N VAL A 99 38.09 16.50 17.44
CA VAL A 99 38.93 16.71 18.62
C VAL A 99 40.05 17.70 18.33
N SER A 100 40.66 17.64 17.14
CA SER A 100 41.69 18.58 16.71
C SER A 100 41.16 19.96 16.28
N LYS A 101 39.83 20.13 16.17
CA LYS A 101 39.16 21.33 15.63
C LYS A 101 39.80 21.79 14.32
N GLY A 102 40.02 20.87 13.38
CA GLY A 102 40.62 21.23 12.08
C GLY A 102 42.05 21.80 12.20
N SER A 103 42.92 21.16 13.00
CA SER A 103 44.34 21.53 13.26
C SER A 103 44.56 22.67 14.27
N LYS A 104 43.51 23.24 14.84
CA LYS A 104 43.62 24.33 15.82
C LYS A 104 44.24 23.89 17.16
N ARG A 105 44.15 22.60 17.52
CA ARG A 105 44.76 22.04 18.76
C ARG A 105 45.25 20.61 18.58
N LYS A 106 46.20 20.16 19.42
CA LYS A 106 46.64 18.75 19.45
C LYS A 106 45.58 17.88 20.13
N VAL A 107 45.47 16.62 19.72
CA VAL A 107 44.60 15.64 20.40
C VAL A 107 45.03 15.44 21.86
N SER A 108 46.33 15.45 22.14
CA SER A 108 46.87 15.41 23.50
C SER A 108 46.47 16.61 24.36
N GLU A 109 46.18 17.77 23.74
CA GLU A 109 45.68 18.96 24.44
C GLU A 109 44.17 18.90 24.69
N ALA A 110 43.43 18.14 23.87
CA ALA A 110 42.00 17.93 24.03
C ALA A 110 41.66 16.74 24.96
N MET A 111 42.59 15.79 25.10
CA MET A 111 42.48 14.62 25.97
C MET A 111 43.57 14.63 27.05
N LYS A 112 43.62 15.72 27.83
CA LYS A 112 44.66 15.94 28.86
C LYS A 112 44.46 15.06 30.09
N THR A 113 43.21 14.89 30.53
CA THR A 113 42.87 14.17 31.76
C THR A 113 42.51 12.72 31.48
N TRP A 114 42.64 11.86 32.49
CA TRP A 114 42.20 10.46 32.38
C TRP A 114 40.71 10.35 32.05
N GLN A 115 39.88 11.21 32.65
CA GLN A 115 38.43 11.28 32.39
C GLN A 115 38.11 11.61 30.91
N THR A 116 38.81 12.58 30.31
CA THR A 116 38.58 12.96 28.91
C THR A 116 39.07 11.90 27.93
N LYS A 117 40.14 11.17 28.26
CA LYS A 117 40.59 9.98 27.50
C LYS A 117 39.57 8.85 27.59
N ALA A 118 39.11 8.50 28.79
CA ALA A 118 38.14 7.44 29.01
C ALA A 118 36.80 7.72 28.29
N MET A 119 36.31 8.96 28.38
CA MET A 119 35.09 9.39 27.68
C MET A 119 35.27 9.36 26.15
N GLY A 120 36.42 9.81 25.64
CA GLY A 120 36.73 9.78 24.21
C GLY A 120 36.79 8.36 23.64
N ILE A 121 37.44 7.44 24.35
CA ILE A 121 37.54 6.02 23.96
C ILE A 121 36.16 5.36 24.01
N SER A 122 35.38 5.62 25.07
CA SER A 122 34.02 5.05 25.21
C SER A 122 33.09 5.53 24.10
N LEU A 123 33.13 6.83 23.78
CA LEU A 123 32.34 7.39 22.68
C LEU A 123 32.77 6.80 21.34
N LEU A 124 34.07 6.67 21.10
CA LEU A 124 34.62 6.07 19.88
C LEU A 124 34.12 4.61 19.71
N ALA A 125 34.17 3.81 20.78
CA ALA A 125 33.71 2.43 20.77
C ALA A 125 32.20 2.30 20.52
N VAL A 126 31.38 3.10 21.20
CA VAL A 126 29.91 3.09 21.04
C VAL A 126 29.51 3.49 19.62
N VAL A 127 30.10 4.57 19.09
CA VAL A 127 29.78 5.05 17.74
C VAL A 127 30.26 4.07 16.68
N THR A 128 31.44 3.48 16.84
CA THR A 128 31.95 2.42 15.94
C THR A 128 31.02 1.21 15.93
N GLY A 129 30.58 0.74 17.11
CA GLY A 129 29.66 -0.39 17.22
C GLY A 129 28.28 -0.11 16.60
N GLY A 130 27.73 1.09 16.82
CA GLY A 130 26.47 1.52 16.21
C GLY A 130 26.54 1.63 14.69
N PHE A 131 27.66 2.12 14.16
CA PHE A 131 27.89 2.21 12.72
C PHE A 131 28.03 0.83 12.08
N THR A 132 28.86 -0.04 12.67
CA THR A 132 29.04 -1.45 12.23
C THR A 132 27.72 -2.22 12.23
N PHE A 133 26.90 -2.04 13.28
CA PHE A 133 25.58 -2.68 13.37
C PHE A 133 24.65 -2.19 12.26
N SER A 134 24.67 -0.90 11.94
CA SER A 134 23.84 -0.30 10.89
C SER A 134 24.22 -0.84 9.51
N GLU A 135 25.53 -0.94 9.21
CA GLU A 135 26.04 -1.55 7.98
C GLU A 135 25.62 -3.02 7.86
N ALA A 136 25.82 -3.80 8.91
CA ALA A 136 25.45 -5.21 8.92
C ALA A 136 23.93 -5.41 8.77
N TYR A 137 23.12 -4.55 9.40
CA TYR A 137 21.67 -4.56 9.23
C TYR A 137 21.29 -4.30 7.78
N ILE A 138 21.91 -3.30 7.14
CA ILE A 138 21.64 -2.96 5.75
C ILE A 138 22.01 -4.14 4.83
N ALA A 139 23.20 -4.69 5.01
CA ALA A 139 23.66 -5.83 4.21
C ALA A 139 22.75 -7.06 4.36
N ASN A 140 22.39 -7.41 5.59
CA ASN A 140 21.61 -8.61 5.87
C ASN A 140 20.13 -8.46 5.47
N HIS A 141 19.54 -7.26 5.62
CA HIS A 141 18.12 -7.03 5.36
C HIS A 141 17.82 -6.61 3.92
N TYR A 142 18.70 -5.85 3.28
CA TYR A 142 18.46 -5.31 1.94
C TYR A 142 19.30 -5.97 0.85
N LEU A 143 20.49 -6.49 1.16
CA LEU A 143 21.39 -7.03 0.13
C LEU A 143 21.39 -8.57 0.06
N ILE A 144 21.14 -9.27 1.17
CA ILE A 144 21.08 -10.74 1.21
C ILE A 144 19.64 -11.26 1.06
N GLN A 145 18.65 -10.61 1.67
CA GLN A 145 17.25 -11.03 1.61
C GLN A 145 16.48 -10.59 0.35
N ALA A 146 17.13 -9.90 -0.57
CA ALA A 146 16.54 -9.42 -1.83
C ALA A 146 16.20 -10.52 -2.86
N LYS A 147 16.27 -11.81 -2.49
CA LYS A 147 15.90 -12.94 -3.37
C LYS A 147 14.38 -13.12 -3.58
N SER A 148 13.55 -12.15 -3.24
CA SER A 148 12.08 -12.25 -3.43
C SER A 148 11.44 -11.09 -4.19
N MET A 149 12.20 -10.32 -4.99
CA MET A 149 11.60 -9.30 -5.86
C MET A 149 12.35 -9.14 -7.19
N GLN A 150 11.98 -9.92 -8.23
CA GLN A 150 11.60 -9.37 -9.54
C GLN A 150 11.01 -10.41 -10.50
N ALA A 151 10.18 -9.88 -11.40
CA ALA A 151 9.08 -10.50 -12.15
C ALA A 151 9.53 -11.14 -13.50
N PRO A 152 8.61 -11.73 -14.29
CA PRO A 152 8.89 -12.75 -15.29
C PRO A 152 9.46 -12.20 -16.60
N GLY A 153 10.54 -12.81 -17.07
CA GLY A 153 11.03 -12.72 -18.44
C GLY A 153 10.46 -13.86 -19.28
N ASN A 154 9.84 -13.48 -20.39
CA ASN A 154 9.28 -14.31 -21.44
C ASN A 154 10.27 -15.38 -21.93
N GLY A 155 9.90 -16.65 -21.79
CA GLY A 155 10.60 -17.80 -22.37
C GLY A 155 9.63 -18.54 -23.28
N SER A 156 9.77 -18.31 -24.57
CA SER A 156 9.15 -19.09 -25.62
C SER A 156 9.51 -20.57 -25.48
N SER A 157 8.52 -21.41 -25.26
CA SER A 157 8.57 -22.81 -25.67
C SER A 157 7.27 -23.13 -26.39
N GLN A 158 7.37 -23.18 -27.72
CA GLN A 158 6.40 -23.84 -28.57
C GLN A 158 6.42 -25.34 -28.24
N ASN A 159 5.35 -25.84 -27.63
CA ASN A 159 4.40 -26.73 -28.31
C ASN A 159 3.52 -27.47 -27.29
N GLY A 160 2.22 -27.50 -27.59
CA GLY A 160 1.29 -28.53 -27.11
C GLY A 160 0.43 -28.15 -25.90
N MET A 161 -0.64 -27.38 -26.12
CA MET A 161 -1.83 -27.46 -25.26
C MET A 161 -2.49 -28.83 -25.48
N PRO A 162 -3.00 -29.48 -24.41
CA PRO A 162 -4.40 -29.25 -24.09
C PRO A 162 -4.66 -28.95 -22.61
N SER A 163 -5.64 -28.06 -22.42
CA SER A 163 -6.49 -27.80 -21.25
C SER A 163 -6.27 -28.61 -19.95
N GLY A 164 -6.01 -27.90 -18.84
CA GLY A 164 -6.18 -28.44 -17.49
C GLY A 164 -5.64 -27.56 -16.36
N GLN A 165 -6.55 -26.95 -15.60
CA GLN A 165 -6.40 -26.44 -14.21
C GLN A 165 -5.13 -25.67 -13.81
N ALA A 166 -5.28 -24.36 -13.57
CA ALA A 166 -4.34 -23.56 -12.80
C ALA A 166 -4.25 -24.05 -11.33
N PRO A 167 -3.05 -24.26 -10.76
CA PRO A 167 -2.92 -24.49 -9.33
C PRO A 167 -3.10 -23.16 -8.59
N SER A 168 -4.23 -23.01 -7.92
CA SER A 168 -4.44 -22.01 -6.88
C SER A 168 -3.49 -22.28 -5.71
N SER A 169 -2.39 -21.56 -5.59
CA SER A 169 -1.58 -21.56 -4.37
C SER A 169 -2.32 -20.79 -3.26
N LYS A 170 -3.18 -21.52 -2.53
CA LYS A 170 -3.70 -21.11 -1.22
C LYS A 170 -2.54 -21.11 -0.21
N SER A 171 -1.70 -20.09 -0.23
CA SER A 171 -0.80 -19.83 0.90
C SER A 171 -1.61 -19.15 2.00
N SER A 172 -2.33 -19.95 2.79
CA SER A 172 -2.87 -19.49 4.07
C SER A 172 -1.76 -19.56 5.11
N SER A 173 -0.90 -18.54 5.18
CA SER A 173 0.03 -18.41 6.29
C SER A 173 -0.77 -18.05 7.55
N THR A 174 -1.35 -19.04 8.23
CA THR A 174 -2.02 -18.79 9.52
C THR A 174 -0.96 -18.58 10.58
N THR A 175 -0.57 -17.32 10.80
CA THR A 175 0.21 -16.90 11.97
C THR A 175 -0.50 -17.38 13.24
N LYS A 176 0.24 -17.97 14.18
CA LYS A 176 -0.32 -18.48 15.45
C LYS A 176 -0.72 -17.32 16.36
N ALA A 177 -1.98 -16.89 16.25
CA ALA A 177 -2.53 -15.86 17.12
C ALA A 177 -2.85 -16.40 18.52
N SER A 178 -2.66 -15.56 19.55
CA SER A 178 -3.08 -15.78 20.93
C SER A 178 -4.08 -14.71 21.37
N GLY A 179 -4.92 -15.01 22.36
CA GLY A 179 -5.85 -14.06 22.95
C GLY A 179 -5.92 -14.22 24.46
N LYS A 180 -6.08 -13.11 25.20
CA LYS A 180 -6.32 -13.16 26.65
C LYS A 180 -7.58 -13.97 26.95
N THR A 181 -8.64 -13.69 26.20
CA THR A 181 -9.83 -14.55 26.14
C THR A 181 -9.83 -15.28 24.81
N THR A 182 -9.62 -16.61 24.85
CA THR A 182 -9.69 -17.47 23.66
C THR A 182 -11.02 -18.24 23.65
N VAL A 183 -11.69 -18.27 22.49
CA VAL A 183 -12.96 -18.96 22.28
C VAL A 183 -12.74 -20.11 21.29
N THR A 184 -12.99 -21.34 21.73
CA THR A 184 -12.83 -22.59 20.95
C THR A 184 -14.13 -23.32 20.63
N GLY A 185 -15.23 -22.94 21.29
CA GLY A 185 -16.60 -23.40 21.01
C GLY A 185 -17.56 -22.21 20.95
N THR A 186 -18.72 -22.30 21.57
CA THR A 186 -19.64 -21.15 21.73
C THR A 186 -19.39 -20.47 23.07
N LYS A 187 -19.25 -19.14 23.09
CA LYS A 187 -19.08 -18.37 24.33
C LYS A 187 -19.76 -17.01 24.29
N THR A 188 -20.48 -16.67 25.35
CA THR A 188 -20.98 -15.30 25.57
C THR A 188 -19.97 -14.51 26.42
N ILE A 189 -19.70 -13.28 26.04
CA ILE A 189 -18.76 -12.36 26.70
C ILE A 189 -19.49 -11.05 26.96
N THR A 190 -19.49 -10.63 28.22
CA THR A 190 -20.02 -9.35 28.70
C THR A 190 -18.97 -8.63 29.55
N GLY A 191 -19.21 -7.37 29.91
CA GLY A 191 -18.32 -6.63 30.80
C GLY A 191 -16.96 -6.27 30.17
N SER A 192 -15.93 -6.08 31.00
CA SER A 192 -14.63 -5.54 30.58
C SER A 192 -13.65 -6.64 30.13
N GLN A 193 -13.02 -6.45 28.97
CA GLN A 193 -12.02 -7.35 28.39
C GLN A 193 -10.79 -6.53 27.95
N THR A 194 -9.70 -6.60 28.72
CA THR A 194 -8.50 -5.78 28.44
C THR A 194 -7.27 -6.65 28.23
N SER A 195 -6.56 -6.46 27.12
CA SER A 195 -5.20 -6.97 26.91
C SER A 195 -4.19 -5.83 26.78
N SER A 196 -3.17 -5.85 27.64
CA SER A 196 -2.01 -4.96 27.58
C SER A 196 -0.74 -5.66 27.06
N LYS A 197 -0.80 -6.98 26.84
CA LYS A 197 0.36 -7.76 26.38
C LYS A 197 0.63 -7.50 24.89
N ARG A 198 1.91 -7.46 24.53
CA ARG A 198 2.39 -7.38 23.14
C ARG A 198 1.92 -8.61 22.36
N ASP A 199 1.49 -8.43 21.12
CA ASP A 199 1.07 -9.50 20.19
C ASP A 199 -0.07 -10.43 20.65
N GLN A 200 -0.75 -10.07 21.74
CA GLN A 200 -1.86 -10.84 22.28
C GLN A 200 -3.18 -10.10 22.06
N ASN A 201 -4.12 -10.73 21.37
CA ASN A 201 -5.46 -10.18 21.19
C ASN A 201 -6.20 -10.06 22.53
N ALA A 202 -7.13 -9.12 22.68
CA ALA A 202 -7.99 -9.15 23.87
C ALA A 202 -8.97 -10.33 23.80
N ILE A 203 -9.62 -10.52 22.65
CA ILE A 203 -10.48 -11.67 22.36
C ILE A 203 -10.01 -12.33 21.05
N LEU A 204 -9.83 -13.64 21.08
CA LEU A 204 -9.54 -14.47 19.92
C LEU A 204 -10.61 -15.55 19.75
N VAL A 205 -11.31 -15.52 18.62
CA VAL A 205 -12.26 -16.57 18.23
C VAL A 205 -11.58 -17.49 17.22
N LYS A 206 -11.40 -18.76 17.59
CA LYS A 206 -10.73 -19.78 16.78
C LYS A 206 -11.66 -20.37 15.72
N LYS A 207 -11.06 -21.16 14.83
CA LYS A 207 -11.73 -21.87 13.75
C LYS A 207 -12.94 -22.65 14.28
N GLY A 208 -14.11 -22.44 13.67
CA GLY A 208 -15.36 -23.14 14.02
C GLY A 208 -16.04 -22.66 15.32
N ALA A 209 -15.38 -21.78 16.08
CA ALA A 209 -15.92 -21.23 17.32
C ALA A 209 -16.83 -20.01 17.06
N THR A 210 -17.73 -19.71 17.99
CA THR A 210 -18.61 -18.54 17.93
C THR A 210 -18.59 -17.76 19.24
N ALA A 211 -18.32 -16.45 19.17
CA ALA A 211 -18.41 -15.56 20.32
C ALA A 211 -19.63 -14.63 20.21
N THR A 212 -20.41 -14.52 21.28
CA THR A 212 -21.45 -13.49 21.42
C THR A 212 -20.94 -12.44 22.40
N ILE A 213 -20.58 -11.26 21.90
CA ILE A 213 -20.01 -10.16 22.69
C ILE A 213 -21.09 -9.08 22.81
N LYS A 214 -21.64 -8.89 24.01
CA LYS A 214 -22.74 -7.94 24.24
C LYS A 214 -22.53 -7.11 25.49
N ASN A 215 -22.91 -5.84 25.46
CA ASN A 215 -22.80 -4.94 26.61
C ASN A 215 -21.38 -4.97 27.23
N ALA A 216 -20.37 -4.94 26.36
CA ALA A 216 -18.98 -5.16 26.73
C ALA A 216 -18.12 -3.91 26.50
N THR A 217 -16.98 -3.85 27.19
CA THR A 217 -15.91 -2.90 26.90
C THR A 217 -14.65 -3.68 26.60
N VAL A 218 -14.12 -3.59 25.37
CA VAL A 218 -12.91 -4.32 24.95
C VAL A 218 -11.77 -3.34 24.73
N LYS A 219 -10.64 -3.53 25.42
CA LYS A 219 -9.47 -2.67 25.34
C LYS A 219 -8.22 -3.42 24.90
N LYS A 220 -7.44 -2.81 24.00
CA LYS A 220 -6.13 -3.30 23.58
C LYS A 220 -5.08 -2.20 23.64
N THR A 221 -4.15 -2.31 24.59
CA THR A 221 -3.14 -1.26 24.87
C THR A 221 -1.70 -1.69 24.63
N GLY A 222 -1.43 -2.99 24.49
CA GLY A 222 -0.09 -3.48 24.09
C GLY A 222 0.16 -3.28 22.60
N ALA A 223 1.38 -2.86 22.23
CA ALA A 223 1.78 -2.71 20.83
C ALA A 223 2.03 -4.06 20.15
N SER A 224 2.05 -4.09 18.82
CA SER A 224 2.56 -5.24 18.08
C SER A 224 4.08 -5.20 17.94
N SER A 225 4.71 -6.37 17.89
CA SER A 225 6.09 -6.52 17.43
C SER A 225 6.25 -6.30 15.94
N ASN A 226 5.22 -6.64 15.17
CA ASN A 226 5.23 -6.63 13.72
C ASN A 226 3.85 -6.18 13.21
N THR A 227 3.81 -4.99 12.62
CA THR A 227 2.59 -4.45 12.03
C THR A 227 2.09 -5.30 10.87
N GLU A 228 2.95 -5.99 10.12
CA GLU A 228 2.54 -6.91 9.06
C GLU A 228 1.67 -8.07 9.60
N ALA A 229 2.05 -8.63 10.76
CA ALA A 229 1.25 -9.67 11.39
C ALA A 229 -0.11 -9.13 11.87
N SER A 230 -0.15 -7.85 12.27
CA SER A 230 -1.38 -7.18 12.66
C SER A 230 -2.28 -6.90 11.46
N ASP A 231 -1.68 -6.46 10.34
CA ASP A 231 -2.36 -6.04 9.12
C ASP A 231 -2.89 -7.23 8.31
N PHE A 232 -2.18 -8.36 8.30
CA PHE A 232 -2.57 -9.50 7.46
C PHE A 232 -3.23 -10.63 8.24
N SER A 233 -2.80 -10.88 9.48
CA SER A 233 -3.31 -12.02 10.28
C SER A 233 -4.12 -11.61 11.52
N GLY A 234 -4.30 -10.30 11.74
CA GLY A 234 -5.08 -9.75 12.83
C GLY A 234 -4.48 -9.95 14.21
N VAL A 235 -3.19 -10.32 14.29
CA VAL A 235 -2.47 -10.39 15.58
C VAL A 235 -2.54 -9.03 16.27
N ASN A 236 -2.56 -9.03 17.59
CA ASN A 236 -2.59 -7.81 18.40
C ASN A 236 -3.89 -6.97 18.30
N ALA A 237 -4.98 -7.52 17.77
CA ALA A 237 -6.27 -6.84 17.73
C ALA A 237 -7.01 -6.81 19.09
N ALA A 238 -8.01 -5.94 19.24
CA ALA A 238 -8.96 -6.07 20.35
C ALA A 238 -9.83 -7.32 20.17
N ILE A 239 -10.40 -7.52 18.99
CA ILE A 239 -11.19 -8.71 18.66
C ILE A 239 -10.70 -9.28 17.34
N LEU A 240 -10.21 -10.53 17.37
CA LEU A 240 -9.83 -11.29 16.19
C LEU A 240 -10.75 -12.50 16.03
N ALA A 241 -11.40 -12.64 14.88
CA ALA A 241 -11.99 -13.90 14.42
C ALA A 241 -11.08 -14.57 13.37
N GLN A 242 -10.48 -15.70 13.73
CA GLN A 242 -9.57 -16.47 12.86
C GLN A 242 -10.27 -17.75 12.41
N ASN A 243 -10.91 -17.71 11.23
CA ASN A 243 -11.85 -18.72 10.74
C ASN A 243 -13.01 -19.06 11.72
N GLY A 244 -13.28 -18.19 12.69
CA GLY A 244 -14.40 -18.28 13.65
C GLY A 244 -15.44 -17.19 13.42
N SER A 245 -16.49 -17.15 14.24
CA SER A 245 -17.56 -16.15 14.12
C SER A 245 -17.73 -15.30 15.38
N ALA A 246 -18.04 -14.00 15.23
CA ALA A 246 -18.35 -13.13 16.36
C ALA A 246 -19.62 -12.31 16.10
N ASN A 247 -20.54 -12.30 17.07
CA ASN A 247 -21.72 -11.44 17.09
C ASN A 247 -21.50 -10.36 18.16
N ILE A 248 -21.30 -9.12 17.76
CA ILE A 248 -20.92 -8.00 18.63
C ILE A 248 -22.08 -7.00 18.69
N THR A 249 -22.60 -6.71 19.87
CA THR A 249 -23.73 -5.78 20.06
C THR A 249 -23.49 -4.87 21.25
N ASN A 250 -23.92 -3.61 21.16
CA ASN A 250 -23.85 -2.63 22.26
C ASN A 250 -22.49 -2.65 22.99
N THR A 251 -21.38 -2.58 22.24
CA THR A 251 -20.03 -2.77 22.76
C THR A 251 -19.16 -1.55 22.46
N THR A 252 -18.33 -1.16 23.43
CA THR A 252 -17.29 -0.14 23.25
C THR A 252 -15.93 -0.81 23.08
N ILE A 253 -15.24 -0.51 21.99
CA ILE A 253 -13.93 -1.06 21.67
C ILE A 253 -12.92 0.08 21.58
N ALA A 254 -11.85 0.00 22.36
CA ALA A 254 -10.79 0.99 22.36
C ALA A 254 -9.41 0.34 22.16
N THR A 255 -8.64 0.83 21.20
CA THR A 255 -7.25 0.41 21.01
C THR A 255 -6.34 1.63 21.00
N SER A 256 -5.14 1.52 21.56
CA SER A 256 -4.27 2.69 21.77
C SER A 256 -2.81 2.50 21.38
N ALA A 257 -2.47 1.37 20.76
CA ALA A 257 -1.09 1.02 20.45
C ALA A 257 -0.88 0.77 18.95
N ARG A 258 0.36 0.96 18.50
CA ARG A 258 0.77 0.61 17.13
C ARG A 258 0.46 -0.86 16.84
N GLY A 259 -0.14 -1.15 15.68
CA GLY A 259 -0.53 -2.51 15.31
C GLY A 259 -1.74 -3.04 16.07
N ALA A 260 -2.53 -2.20 16.77
CA ALA A 260 -3.69 -2.65 17.52
C ALA A 260 -4.99 -2.39 16.76
N ASN A 261 -5.32 -3.26 15.79
CA ASN A 261 -6.60 -3.21 15.09
C ASN A 261 -7.77 -3.42 16.06
N ALA A 262 -8.91 -2.76 15.86
CA ALA A 262 -10.04 -2.94 16.77
C ALA A 262 -10.78 -4.25 16.51
N VAL A 263 -11.29 -4.46 15.31
CA VAL A 263 -12.03 -5.67 14.93
C VAL A 263 -11.45 -6.24 13.64
N PHE A 264 -11.04 -7.50 13.69
CA PHE A 264 -10.33 -8.16 12.61
C PHE A 264 -10.94 -9.52 12.26
N ALA A 265 -11.22 -9.76 10.99
CA ALA A 265 -11.69 -11.07 10.48
C ALA A 265 -10.69 -11.64 9.48
N THR A 266 -10.13 -12.82 9.76
CA THR A 266 -9.16 -13.45 8.87
C THR A 266 -9.49 -14.90 8.52
N GLY A 267 -9.42 -15.20 7.22
CA GLY A 267 -9.71 -16.51 6.65
C GLY A 267 -11.14 -16.64 6.14
N SER A 268 -11.32 -17.42 5.08
CA SER A 268 -12.59 -17.58 4.35
C SER A 268 -13.82 -17.99 5.18
N LYS A 269 -13.62 -18.57 6.37
CA LYS A 269 -14.71 -18.92 7.30
C LYS A 269 -14.96 -17.87 8.38
N ALA A 270 -14.14 -16.83 8.48
CA ALA A 270 -14.28 -15.79 9.48
C ALA A 270 -15.46 -14.87 9.17
N LYS A 271 -16.37 -14.73 10.13
CA LYS A 271 -17.56 -13.88 9.99
C LYS A 271 -17.79 -13.07 11.26
N ILE A 272 -17.82 -11.75 11.15
CA ILE A 272 -18.15 -10.86 12.25
C ILE A 272 -19.41 -10.09 11.89
N TYR A 273 -20.40 -10.14 12.76
CA TYR A 273 -21.59 -9.30 12.73
C TYR A 273 -21.51 -8.33 13.89
N MET A 274 -21.65 -7.03 13.62
CA MET A 274 -21.51 -6.00 14.65
C MET A 274 -22.64 -4.98 14.55
N SER A 275 -23.22 -4.58 15.69
CA SER A 275 -24.21 -3.51 15.69
C SER A 275 -24.22 -2.64 16.95
N HIS A 276 -24.73 -1.41 16.82
CA HIS A 276 -24.94 -0.46 17.92
C HIS A 276 -23.69 -0.26 18.79
N SER A 277 -22.51 -0.18 18.17
CA SER A 277 -21.23 -0.27 18.88
C SER A 277 -20.28 0.86 18.48
N THR A 278 -19.38 1.20 19.39
CA THR A 278 -18.43 2.31 19.22
C THR A 278 -17.01 1.77 19.18
N ILE A 279 -16.22 2.22 18.20
CA ILE A 279 -14.81 1.90 18.03
C ILE A 279 -14.00 3.18 18.08
N LYS A 280 -12.97 3.21 18.93
CA LYS A 280 -11.97 4.28 18.97
C LYS A 280 -10.57 3.68 18.93
N THR A 281 -9.81 3.99 17.89
CA THR A 281 -8.41 3.61 17.79
C THR A 281 -7.51 4.84 17.84
N THR A 282 -6.49 4.80 18.70
CA THR A 282 -5.52 5.88 18.89
C THR A 282 -4.07 5.41 18.78
N GLY A 283 -3.84 4.19 18.31
CA GLY A 283 -2.50 3.72 17.96
C GLY A 283 -1.88 4.63 16.90
N SER A 284 -0.56 4.80 16.94
CA SER A 284 0.15 5.72 16.04
C SER A 284 0.15 5.28 14.58
N ASP A 285 0.09 3.97 14.32
CA ASP A 285 0.12 3.36 12.99
C ASP A 285 -0.50 1.94 13.01
N SER A 286 -1.02 1.46 11.88
CA SER A 286 -1.63 0.10 11.71
C SER A 286 -2.64 -0.27 12.81
N SER A 287 -3.55 0.65 13.15
CA SER A 287 -4.57 0.50 14.19
C SER A 287 -5.94 0.81 13.60
N ARG A 288 -6.35 0.00 12.63
CA ARG A 288 -7.58 0.15 11.84
C ARG A 288 -8.83 -0.14 12.67
N GLY A 289 -9.96 0.39 12.20
CA GLY A 289 -11.27 0.16 12.82
C GLY A 289 -11.78 -1.25 12.57
N LEU A 290 -12.25 -1.51 11.34
CA LEU A 290 -12.63 -2.84 10.86
C LEU A 290 -11.64 -3.26 9.77
N ASP A 291 -11.12 -4.48 9.87
CA ASP A 291 -10.18 -5.01 8.88
C ASP A 291 -10.48 -6.49 8.57
N ALA A 292 -10.45 -6.85 7.29
CA ALA A 292 -10.77 -8.19 6.83
C ALA A 292 -9.80 -8.68 5.76
N THR A 293 -9.27 -9.89 5.96
CA THR A 293 -8.24 -10.49 5.09
C THR A 293 -8.52 -11.95 4.79
N TYR A 294 -7.86 -12.48 3.75
CA TYR A 294 -7.95 -13.87 3.32
C TYR A 294 -9.39 -14.41 3.19
N GLY A 295 -10.31 -13.58 2.69
CA GLY A 295 -11.73 -13.90 2.53
C GLY A 295 -12.60 -13.74 3.78
N GLY A 296 -12.07 -13.13 4.86
CA GLY A 296 -12.84 -12.78 6.05
C GLY A 296 -13.99 -11.80 5.74
N THR A 297 -15.05 -11.85 6.52
CA THR A 297 -16.23 -11.00 6.35
C THR A 297 -16.61 -10.27 7.63
N ILE A 298 -16.84 -8.96 7.53
CA ILE A 298 -17.39 -8.10 8.60
C ILE A 298 -18.63 -7.39 8.08
N ILE A 299 -19.74 -7.53 8.80
CA ILE A 299 -21.01 -6.85 8.52
C ILE A 299 -21.40 -6.01 9.74
N GLY A 300 -21.43 -4.69 9.57
CA GLY A 300 -21.68 -3.71 10.61
C GLY A 300 -22.97 -2.90 10.40
N LYS A 301 -23.70 -2.61 11.47
CA LYS A 301 -24.88 -1.72 11.45
C LYS A 301 -24.85 -0.73 12.61
N ASN A 302 -25.12 0.55 12.35
CA ASN A 302 -25.17 1.58 13.39
C ASN A 302 -23.89 1.62 14.24
N LEU A 303 -22.76 1.85 13.56
CA LEU A 303 -21.44 1.92 14.20
C LEU A 303 -20.94 3.36 14.24
N THR A 304 -20.26 3.72 15.32
CA THR A 304 -19.43 4.93 15.37
C THR A 304 -17.97 4.52 15.43
N ILE A 305 -17.18 4.85 14.40
CA ILE A 305 -15.78 4.41 14.28
C ILE A 305 -14.89 5.65 14.11
N SER A 306 -13.91 5.80 15.00
CA SER A 306 -12.90 6.85 14.91
C SER A 306 -11.50 6.27 14.99
N THR A 307 -10.61 6.69 14.10
CA THR A 307 -9.18 6.34 14.13
C THR A 307 -8.31 7.60 14.06
N THR A 308 -7.12 7.58 14.66
CA THR A 308 -6.23 8.76 14.66
C THR A 308 -4.82 8.53 14.13
N GLY A 309 -4.32 7.30 14.09
CA GLY A 309 -2.96 6.97 13.61
C GLY A 309 -2.82 7.00 12.09
N GLY A 310 -1.58 6.87 11.61
CA GLY A 310 -1.25 6.65 10.21
C GLY A 310 -1.71 5.25 9.74
N SER A 311 -2.00 5.10 8.44
CA SER A 311 -2.43 3.80 7.88
C SER A 311 -3.64 3.16 8.61
N CYS A 312 -4.46 3.95 9.30
CA CYS A 312 -5.55 3.52 10.16
C CYS A 312 -6.91 3.83 9.52
N ALA A 313 -7.28 3.17 8.42
CA ALA A 313 -8.62 3.36 7.85
C ALA A 313 -9.73 2.91 8.82
N THR A 314 -10.91 3.52 8.72
CA THR A 314 -12.08 3.05 9.49
C THR A 314 -12.58 1.70 8.97
N LEU A 315 -12.64 1.55 7.64
CA LEU A 315 -12.99 0.32 6.95
C LEU A 315 -11.82 -0.09 6.06
N ALA A 316 -11.28 -1.27 6.28
CA ALA A 316 -10.19 -1.80 5.50
C ALA A 316 -10.41 -3.25 5.12
N THR A 317 -9.76 -3.61 4.02
CA THR A 317 -9.39 -4.99 3.75
C THR A 317 -7.92 -4.99 3.41
N ASP A 318 -7.30 -6.16 3.51
CA ASP A 318 -5.91 -6.36 3.11
C ASP A 318 -5.71 -7.70 2.39
N ARG A 319 -4.45 -8.14 2.28
CA ARG A 319 -3.97 -9.34 1.58
C ARG A 319 -4.95 -10.51 1.60
N GLY A 320 -5.16 -11.08 0.41
CA GLY A 320 -6.09 -12.20 0.22
C GLY A 320 -7.56 -11.80 0.17
N GLU A 321 -7.84 -10.51 0.00
CA GLU A 321 -9.16 -9.91 -0.08
C GLU A 321 -9.96 -10.09 1.22
N GLY A 322 -11.12 -9.45 1.28
CA GLY A 322 -12.03 -9.52 2.41
C GLY A 322 -13.31 -8.81 2.05
N THR A 323 -14.30 -8.88 2.93
CA THR A 323 -15.55 -8.16 2.77
C THR A 323 -15.85 -7.34 4.02
N VAL A 324 -16.01 -6.03 3.86
CA VAL A 324 -16.50 -5.14 4.94
C VAL A 324 -17.73 -4.39 4.46
N LYS A 325 -18.87 -4.62 5.09
CA LYS A 325 -20.13 -3.93 4.76
C LYS A 325 -20.64 -3.19 5.98
N VAL A 326 -20.83 -1.88 5.90
CA VAL A 326 -21.42 -1.10 6.99
C VAL A 326 -22.68 -0.36 6.53
N THR A 327 -23.68 -0.29 7.42
CA THR A 327 -24.92 0.43 7.18
C THR A 327 -25.25 1.38 8.34
N SER A 328 -25.71 2.59 8.03
CA SER A 328 -26.16 3.58 9.01
C SER A 328 -25.07 3.95 10.03
N SER A 329 -23.83 4.13 9.57
CA SER A 329 -22.67 4.35 10.46
C SER A 329 -22.10 5.76 10.35
N LYS A 330 -21.26 6.14 11.33
CA LYS A 330 -20.46 7.37 11.38
C LYS A 330 -18.98 7.04 11.43
N LEU A 331 -18.21 7.55 10.48
CA LEU A 331 -16.79 7.23 10.29
C LEU A 331 -15.91 8.48 10.39
N THR A 332 -14.81 8.41 11.14
CA THR A 332 -13.83 9.50 11.23
C THR A 332 -12.41 8.96 11.21
N THR A 333 -11.55 9.55 10.39
CA THR A 333 -10.10 9.30 10.42
C THR A 333 -9.33 10.62 10.54
N LYS A 334 -8.16 10.59 11.19
CA LYS A 334 -7.31 11.80 11.31
C LYS A 334 -5.88 11.66 10.78
N GLY A 335 -5.29 10.46 10.80
CA GLY A 335 -3.90 10.29 10.42
C GLY A 335 -3.65 10.31 8.92
N ALA A 336 -2.37 10.46 8.54
CA ALA A 336 -1.94 10.36 7.16
C ALA A 336 -2.17 8.93 6.61
N GLY A 337 -2.43 8.81 5.30
CA GLY A 337 -2.66 7.51 4.66
C GLY A 337 -3.84 6.72 5.25
N SER A 338 -4.77 7.39 5.92
CA SER A 338 -5.90 6.77 6.62
C SER A 338 -7.22 7.21 6.01
N PRO A 339 -7.58 6.74 4.80
CA PRO A 339 -8.86 7.07 4.20
C PRO A 339 -10.01 6.48 5.04
N LEU A 340 -11.24 6.94 4.82
CA LEU A 340 -12.40 6.28 5.46
C LEU A 340 -12.48 4.81 5.01
N ILE A 341 -12.20 4.57 3.73
CA ILE A 341 -12.25 3.26 3.08
C ILE A 341 -10.91 3.00 2.38
N TYR A 342 -10.22 1.93 2.78
CA TYR A 342 -9.06 1.39 2.07
C TYR A 342 -9.38 -0.02 1.57
N SER A 343 -9.59 -0.17 0.26
CA SER A 343 -10.07 -1.43 -0.33
C SER A 343 -8.98 -2.13 -1.14
N THR A 344 -8.62 -3.31 -0.67
CA THR A 344 -7.90 -4.39 -1.37
C THR A 344 -8.81 -5.64 -1.52
N GLY A 345 -10.12 -5.43 -1.39
CA GLY A 345 -11.16 -6.47 -1.39
C GLY A 345 -12.52 -5.85 -1.76
N ASN A 346 -13.57 -6.17 -1.01
CA ASN A 346 -14.91 -5.63 -1.25
C ASN A 346 -15.42 -4.84 -0.04
N ILE A 347 -15.49 -3.52 -0.18
CA ILE A 347 -16.03 -2.65 0.88
C ILE A 347 -17.29 -1.93 0.42
N SER A 348 -18.34 -1.92 1.26
CA SER A 348 -19.54 -1.12 1.02
C SER A 348 -19.96 -0.30 2.23
N ALA A 349 -20.30 0.97 2.03
CA ALA A 349 -20.87 1.85 3.05
C ALA A 349 -22.22 2.41 2.60
N THR A 350 -23.29 2.09 3.33
CA THR A 350 -24.66 2.49 2.99
C THR A 350 -25.28 3.36 4.07
N LYS A 351 -25.93 4.47 3.72
CA LYS A 351 -26.53 5.42 4.71
C LYS A 351 -25.49 5.90 5.74
N THR A 352 -24.24 6.06 5.31
CA THR A 352 -23.10 6.34 6.19
C THR A 352 -22.66 7.79 6.04
N THR A 353 -22.28 8.40 7.16
CA THR A 353 -21.63 9.72 7.17
C THR A 353 -20.18 9.59 7.60
N GLY A 354 -19.30 10.47 7.12
CA GLY A 354 -17.94 10.48 7.63
C GLY A 354 -17.01 11.54 7.08
N THR A 355 -15.90 11.71 7.77
CA THR A 355 -14.86 12.69 7.42
C THR A 355 -13.46 12.13 7.65
N ALA A 356 -12.63 12.12 6.60
CA ALA A 356 -11.20 11.85 6.70
C ALA A 356 -10.41 13.17 6.77
N TYR A 357 -9.88 13.53 7.94
CA TYR A 357 -9.15 14.78 8.11
C TYR A 357 -7.71 14.72 7.59
N GLY A 358 -7.10 13.53 7.54
CA GLY A 358 -5.69 13.35 7.17
C GLY A 358 -5.43 12.68 5.83
N ALA A 359 -6.48 12.35 5.06
CA ALA A 359 -6.37 11.47 3.90
C ALA A 359 -7.48 11.71 2.86
N GLN A 360 -7.66 10.76 1.94
CA GLN A 360 -8.72 10.66 0.94
C GLN A 360 -10.03 10.08 1.54
N ILE A 361 -11.14 10.15 0.80
CA ILE A 361 -12.40 9.49 1.18
C ILE A 361 -12.24 7.97 1.01
N VAL A 362 -11.81 7.55 -0.19
CA VAL A 362 -11.70 6.16 -0.61
C VAL A 362 -10.39 5.96 -1.36
N VAL A 363 -9.72 4.85 -1.08
CA VAL A 363 -8.61 4.32 -1.87
C VAL A 363 -8.97 2.90 -2.29
N VAL A 364 -8.87 2.59 -3.58
CA VAL A 364 -9.09 1.24 -4.13
C VAL A 364 -7.81 0.78 -4.80
N GLU A 365 -7.33 -0.40 -4.42
CA GLU A 365 -6.10 -0.98 -4.92
C GLU A 365 -6.34 -2.24 -5.74
N GLY A 366 -5.74 -2.33 -6.94
CA GLY A 366 -5.82 -3.48 -7.83
C GLY A 366 -7.24 -3.82 -8.26
N LYS A 367 -7.54 -5.11 -8.48
CA LYS A 367 -8.82 -5.61 -9.02
C LYS A 367 -10.06 -5.45 -8.12
N ASN A 368 -9.94 -4.63 -7.09
CA ASN A 368 -10.86 -4.60 -5.96
C ASN A 368 -11.90 -3.51 -6.09
N GLN A 369 -12.81 -3.43 -5.12
CA GLN A 369 -13.97 -2.54 -5.21
C GLN A 369 -14.35 -1.83 -3.92
N ALA A 370 -14.88 -0.63 -4.08
CA ALA A 370 -15.53 0.12 -3.01
C ALA A 370 -16.87 0.70 -3.51
N THR A 371 -17.93 0.54 -2.73
CA THR A 371 -19.27 1.04 -3.05
C THR A 371 -19.80 1.94 -1.93
N VAL A 372 -20.31 3.11 -2.28
CA VAL A 372 -20.99 4.02 -1.35
C VAL A 372 -22.41 4.31 -1.84
N ASN A 373 -23.39 4.13 -0.95
CA ASN A 373 -24.81 4.27 -1.27
C ASN A 373 -25.51 5.16 -0.25
N ASN A 374 -26.25 6.18 -0.69
CA ASN A 374 -26.94 7.10 0.23
C ASN A 374 -25.99 7.67 1.31
N ALA A 375 -24.73 7.94 0.95
CA ALA A 375 -23.69 8.30 1.90
C ALA A 375 -23.32 9.79 1.78
N THR A 376 -22.91 10.40 2.88
CA THR A 376 -22.33 11.76 2.90
C THR A 376 -20.92 11.69 3.45
N LEU A 377 -19.93 11.65 2.57
CA LEU A 377 -18.53 11.44 2.94
C LEU A 377 -17.69 12.64 2.51
N SER A 378 -16.73 12.98 3.36
CA SER A 378 -15.82 14.09 3.10
C SER A 378 -14.39 13.74 3.45
N ALA A 379 -13.43 14.46 2.86
CA ALA A 379 -12.03 14.29 3.16
C ALA A 379 -11.25 15.59 3.00
N SER A 380 -10.07 15.68 3.62
CA SER A 380 -9.13 16.77 3.32
C SER A 380 -8.55 16.63 1.91
N GLY A 381 -8.52 15.43 1.34
CA GLY A 381 -7.90 15.16 0.05
C GLY A 381 -6.37 15.10 0.12
N LYS A 382 -5.81 15.03 1.34
CA LYS A 382 -4.39 14.85 1.58
C LYS A 382 -3.94 13.47 1.09
N GLY A 383 -2.81 13.44 0.39
CA GLY A 383 -2.10 12.22 0.02
C GLY A 383 -1.06 11.77 1.06
N ASN A 384 -0.53 10.57 0.91
CA ASN A 384 0.49 9.95 1.77
C ASN A 384 1.87 9.83 1.08
N ARG A 385 2.06 10.44 -0.09
CA ARG A 385 3.31 10.37 -0.86
C ARG A 385 3.64 11.74 -1.48
N ASP A 386 4.22 12.65 -0.70
CA ASP A 386 4.73 13.95 -1.18
C ASP A 386 3.85 14.66 -2.22
N ARG A 387 2.54 14.69 -1.95
CA ARG A 387 1.50 15.34 -2.76
C ARG A 387 1.18 14.69 -4.11
N ILE A 388 1.77 13.54 -4.45
CA ILE A 388 1.52 12.88 -5.75
C ILE A 388 0.16 12.17 -5.81
N ASP A 389 -0.45 11.90 -4.66
CA ASP A 389 -1.61 11.03 -4.47
C ASP A 389 -2.80 11.74 -3.80
N GLN A 390 -2.81 13.07 -3.88
CA GLN A 390 -3.91 13.89 -3.42
C GLN A 390 -5.17 13.59 -4.25
N ALA A 391 -6.28 13.28 -3.59
CA ALA A 391 -7.56 13.08 -4.25
C ALA A 391 -8.71 13.05 -3.24
N GLY A 392 -9.93 13.28 -3.72
CA GLY A 392 -11.13 12.82 -3.02
C GLY A 392 -11.20 11.29 -2.99
N VAL A 393 -11.02 10.65 -4.14
CA VAL A 393 -11.02 9.19 -4.34
C VAL A 393 -9.84 8.80 -5.22
N MET A 394 -9.10 7.77 -4.83
CA MET A 394 -7.95 7.27 -5.56
C MET A 394 -8.14 5.81 -5.96
N LEU A 395 -7.79 5.47 -7.21
CA LEU A 395 -7.74 4.10 -7.72
C LEU A 395 -6.35 3.82 -8.28
N TYR A 396 -5.69 2.77 -7.81
CA TYR A 396 -4.31 2.50 -8.21
C TYR A 396 -3.92 1.03 -8.07
N GLN A 397 -2.71 0.68 -8.49
CA GLN A 397 -2.07 -0.59 -8.14
C GLN A 397 -0.71 -0.29 -7.51
N SER A 398 -0.40 -0.91 -6.38
CA SER A 398 0.92 -0.85 -5.77
C SER A 398 1.82 -2.02 -6.21
N MET A 399 3.07 -2.02 -5.74
CA MET A 399 4.04 -3.10 -5.96
C MET A 399 4.21 -4.03 -4.75
N SER A 400 3.33 -3.95 -3.74
CA SER A 400 3.46 -4.74 -2.51
C SER A 400 3.06 -6.21 -2.68
N GLY A 401 2.20 -6.50 -3.66
CA GLY A 401 1.59 -7.82 -3.84
C GLY A 401 0.38 -8.09 -2.94
N ASP A 402 -0.09 -7.10 -2.16
CA ASP A 402 -1.24 -7.26 -1.25
C ASP A 402 -2.56 -7.33 -2.03
N ALA A 403 -2.65 -6.59 -3.13
CA ALA A 403 -3.74 -6.65 -4.09
C ALA A 403 -3.26 -7.18 -5.44
N LYS A 404 -4.04 -8.10 -6.03
CA LYS A 404 -3.82 -8.58 -7.40
C LYS A 404 -4.19 -7.49 -8.41
N SER A 405 -3.40 -7.38 -9.48
CA SER A 405 -3.70 -6.53 -10.62
C SER A 405 -5.03 -6.89 -11.28
N GLY A 406 -5.70 -5.87 -11.81
CA GLY A 406 -6.96 -5.96 -12.53
C GLY A 406 -7.73 -4.63 -12.41
N VAL A 407 -9.05 -4.67 -12.62
CA VAL A 407 -9.86 -3.45 -12.70
C VAL A 407 -10.27 -2.95 -11.32
N ALA A 408 -9.74 -1.81 -10.90
CA ALA A 408 -10.15 -1.10 -9.70
C ALA A 408 -11.52 -0.45 -9.90
N THR A 409 -12.50 -0.74 -9.04
CA THR A 409 -13.88 -0.24 -9.22
C THR A 409 -14.35 0.60 -8.05
N PHE A 410 -14.72 1.85 -8.33
CA PHE A 410 -15.44 2.70 -7.38
C PHE A 410 -16.86 2.96 -7.86
N THR A 411 -17.85 2.79 -6.97
CA THR A 411 -19.25 3.05 -7.28
C THR A 411 -19.89 3.96 -6.23
N ALA A 412 -20.56 5.03 -6.66
CA ALA A 412 -21.32 5.94 -5.80
C ALA A 412 -22.75 6.14 -6.30
N ASN A 413 -23.73 5.79 -5.48
CA ASN A 413 -25.15 5.99 -5.77
C ASN A 413 -25.80 6.92 -4.74
N ASN A 414 -26.58 7.90 -5.21
CA ASN A 414 -27.41 8.76 -4.34
C ASN A 414 -26.60 9.40 -3.20
N SER A 415 -25.35 9.77 -3.45
CA SER A 415 -24.40 10.12 -2.40
C SER A 415 -23.89 11.56 -2.54
N ASN A 416 -23.28 12.09 -1.49
CA ASN A 416 -22.54 13.34 -1.50
C ASN A 416 -21.09 13.07 -1.11
N LEU A 417 -20.16 13.39 -2.01
CA LEU A 417 -18.72 13.27 -1.79
C LEU A 417 -18.09 14.65 -1.86
N SER A 418 -17.29 15.00 -0.85
CA SER A 418 -16.73 16.35 -0.75
C SER A 418 -15.27 16.37 -0.34
N ILE A 419 -14.47 17.21 -0.99
CA ILE A 419 -13.22 17.69 -0.42
C ILE A 419 -13.55 18.89 0.47
N LEU A 420 -13.09 18.88 1.72
CA LEU A 420 -13.39 19.90 2.71
C LEU A 420 -12.89 21.26 2.22
N LYS A 421 -13.77 22.28 2.23
CA LYS A 421 -13.42 23.67 1.89
C LYS A 421 -12.28 24.24 2.75
N SER A 422 -12.20 23.81 4.01
CA SER A 422 -11.16 24.20 4.96
C SER A 422 -9.82 23.49 4.73
N SER A 423 -9.75 22.52 3.82
CA SER A 423 -8.51 21.79 3.55
C SER A 423 -7.52 22.65 2.77
N ALA A 424 -6.25 22.60 3.16
CA ALA A 424 -5.14 23.16 2.37
C ALA A 424 -5.05 22.58 0.95
N TYR A 425 -5.65 21.40 0.72
CA TYR A 425 -5.67 20.73 -0.58
C TYR A 425 -6.96 20.98 -1.38
N TYR A 426 -7.91 21.77 -0.86
CA TYR A 426 -9.20 22.03 -1.52
C TYR A 426 -9.04 22.54 -2.95
N LYS A 427 -8.02 23.38 -3.19
CA LYS A 427 -7.71 23.98 -4.49
C LYS A 427 -6.76 23.17 -5.37
N SER A 428 -6.16 22.09 -4.87
CA SER A 428 -5.18 21.30 -5.64
C SER A 428 -5.59 19.84 -5.87
N ALA A 429 -6.32 19.25 -4.92
CA ALA A 429 -6.69 17.84 -5.01
C ALA A 429 -7.81 17.62 -6.04
N PRO A 430 -7.63 16.75 -7.05
CA PRO A 430 -8.71 16.33 -7.92
C PRO A 430 -9.78 15.55 -7.14
N MET A 431 -11.01 15.50 -7.66
CA MET A 431 -12.01 14.60 -7.07
C MET A 431 -11.62 13.13 -7.24
N PHE A 432 -11.18 12.74 -8.43
CA PHE A 432 -10.71 11.39 -8.75
C PHE A 432 -9.28 11.40 -9.26
N PHE A 433 -8.48 10.47 -8.76
CA PHE A 433 -7.12 10.22 -9.23
C PHE A 433 -6.93 8.75 -9.59
N VAL A 434 -6.39 8.48 -10.79
CA VAL A 434 -6.11 7.13 -11.28
C VAL A 434 -4.67 7.03 -11.77
N THR A 435 -3.94 6.01 -11.31
CA THR A 435 -2.55 5.77 -11.70
C THR A 435 -2.21 4.28 -11.66
N ASN A 436 -1.33 3.83 -12.54
CA ASN A 436 -0.81 2.46 -12.58
C ASN A 436 -1.88 1.35 -12.59
N THR A 437 -3.08 1.58 -13.10
CA THR A 437 -4.16 0.58 -13.05
C THR A 437 -5.22 0.79 -14.13
N GLU A 438 -5.95 -0.30 -14.44
CA GLU A 438 -7.25 -0.19 -15.08
C GLU A 438 -8.32 0.13 -14.04
N ALA A 439 -9.25 1.02 -14.37
CA ALA A 439 -10.23 1.52 -13.42
C ALA A 439 -11.62 1.73 -14.02
N VAL A 440 -12.64 1.54 -13.20
CA VAL A 440 -14.03 1.90 -13.49
C VAL A 440 -14.57 2.76 -12.36
N ILE A 441 -15.11 3.93 -12.71
CA ILE A 441 -15.78 4.84 -11.80
C ILE A 441 -17.25 4.91 -12.23
N ASN A 442 -18.15 4.43 -11.38
CA ASN A 442 -19.60 4.46 -11.62
C ASN A 442 -20.25 5.50 -10.71
N LEU A 443 -20.88 6.51 -11.30
CA LEU A 443 -21.60 7.54 -10.58
C LEU A 443 -23.06 7.52 -11.01
N ASN A 444 -23.98 7.36 -10.05
CA ASN A 444 -25.42 7.49 -10.27
C ASN A 444 -26.05 8.46 -9.26
N ASN A 445 -26.61 9.57 -9.73
CA ASN A 445 -27.18 10.63 -8.87
C ASN A 445 -26.28 10.99 -7.67
N THR A 446 -25.05 11.46 -7.89
CA THR A 446 -24.06 11.69 -6.82
C THR A 446 -23.55 13.12 -6.87
N LYS A 447 -23.72 13.88 -5.78
CA LYS A 447 -23.19 15.24 -5.68
C LYS A 447 -21.70 15.20 -5.35
N LEU A 448 -20.90 15.89 -6.15
CA LEU A 448 -19.46 16.04 -5.95
C LEU A 448 -19.14 17.49 -5.61
N ASN A 449 -18.41 17.74 -4.51
CA ASN A 449 -18.00 19.10 -4.13
C ASN A 449 -16.47 19.14 -3.92
N PHE A 450 -15.77 19.88 -4.77
CA PHE A 450 -14.31 20.04 -4.69
C PHE A 450 -13.90 21.39 -5.29
N GLY A 451 -12.73 21.90 -4.91
CA GLY A 451 -12.32 23.27 -5.21
C GLY A 451 -11.24 23.42 -6.27
N SER A 452 -10.63 22.32 -6.71
CA SER A 452 -9.49 22.32 -7.63
C SER A 452 -9.87 22.57 -9.08
N GLY A 453 -11.17 22.49 -9.41
CA GLY A 453 -11.63 22.50 -10.78
C GLY A 453 -11.19 21.27 -11.57
N THR A 454 -10.55 20.26 -10.97
CA THR A 454 -10.13 19.02 -11.64
C THR A 454 -11.01 17.87 -11.17
N LEU A 455 -11.89 17.40 -12.06
CA LEU A 455 -12.77 16.27 -11.79
C LEU A 455 -11.98 14.96 -11.75
N LEU A 456 -11.15 14.73 -12.77
CA LEU A 456 -10.44 13.48 -12.95
C LEU A 456 -9.01 13.73 -13.46
N SER A 457 -8.02 13.20 -12.74
CA SER A 457 -6.62 13.19 -13.15
C SER A 457 -6.14 11.75 -13.36
N VAL A 458 -5.60 11.46 -14.54
CA VAL A 458 -5.15 10.12 -14.92
C VAL A 458 -3.72 10.20 -15.44
N LYS A 459 -2.75 9.69 -14.68
CA LYS A 459 -1.34 9.84 -15.05
C LYS A 459 -0.45 8.80 -14.38
N GLY A 460 0.73 8.59 -14.96
CA GLY A 460 1.86 7.98 -14.27
C GLY A 460 2.37 8.86 -13.13
N THR A 461 3.06 8.23 -12.17
CA THR A 461 3.73 8.91 -11.07
C THR A 461 5.11 8.32 -10.83
N SER A 462 5.90 8.89 -9.91
CA SER A 462 7.16 8.29 -9.50
C SER A 462 7.01 7.17 -8.46
N ALA A 463 5.81 6.94 -7.91
CA ALA A 463 5.63 6.04 -6.76
C ALA A 463 5.20 4.62 -7.08
N TRP A 464 4.53 4.40 -8.22
CA TRP A 464 3.92 3.11 -8.53
C TRP A 464 4.19 2.68 -9.96
N GLY A 465 4.56 1.42 -10.15
CA GLY A 465 4.84 0.86 -11.47
C GLY A 465 6.13 1.38 -12.10
N THR A 466 6.33 0.99 -13.36
CA THR A 466 7.48 1.41 -14.16
C THR A 466 7.20 2.75 -14.83
N SER A 467 8.09 3.73 -14.63
CA SER A 467 7.99 5.05 -15.27
C SER A 467 7.82 4.93 -16.79
N GLY A 468 6.86 5.65 -17.35
CA GLY A 468 6.49 5.57 -18.77
C GLY A 468 5.56 4.41 -19.12
N GLN A 469 5.23 3.53 -18.17
CA GLN A 469 4.31 2.40 -18.36
C GLN A 469 3.23 2.31 -17.27
N ASN A 470 3.22 3.25 -16.34
CA ASN A 470 2.39 3.27 -15.14
C ASN A 470 1.23 4.27 -15.23
N GLY A 471 0.75 4.54 -16.45
CA GLY A 471 -0.45 5.35 -16.67
C GLY A 471 -1.71 4.75 -16.04
N GLY A 472 -2.77 5.54 -15.96
CA GLY A 472 -4.09 5.05 -15.62
C GLY A 472 -4.94 4.78 -16.86
N HIS A 473 -5.82 3.80 -16.80
CA HIS A 473 -6.76 3.47 -17.88
C HIS A 473 -8.18 3.40 -17.31
N VAL A 474 -8.95 4.48 -17.45
CA VAL A 474 -10.21 4.63 -16.70
C VAL A 474 -11.43 4.72 -17.59
N THR A 475 -12.51 4.06 -17.18
CA THR A 475 -13.86 4.31 -17.65
C THR A 475 -14.68 5.02 -16.58
N LEU A 476 -15.14 6.24 -16.87
CA LEU A 476 -16.08 7.01 -16.06
C LEU A 476 -17.49 6.83 -16.64
N ASN A 477 -18.33 6.10 -15.91
CA ASN A 477 -19.76 5.94 -16.21
C ASN A 477 -20.57 6.91 -15.35
N ALA A 478 -21.16 7.92 -15.96
CA ALA A 478 -21.98 8.93 -15.30
C ALA A 478 -23.44 8.78 -15.72
N LYS A 479 -24.32 8.48 -14.77
CA LYS A 479 -25.76 8.37 -14.96
C LYS A 479 -26.49 9.35 -14.04
N LYS A 480 -27.43 10.14 -14.58
CA LYS A 480 -28.18 11.14 -13.78
C LYS A 480 -27.23 12.05 -12.98
N GLN A 481 -26.16 12.53 -13.63
CA GLN A 481 -25.14 13.34 -12.97
C GLN A 481 -25.17 14.78 -13.44
N THR A 482 -24.76 15.67 -12.53
CA THR A 482 -24.27 17.01 -12.86
C THR A 482 -22.80 17.09 -12.49
N LEU A 483 -21.93 16.99 -13.49
CA LEU A 483 -20.48 16.98 -13.33
C LEU A 483 -19.89 18.33 -13.73
N THR A 484 -18.92 18.79 -12.95
CA THR A 484 -18.16 20.02 -13.25
C THR A 484 -16.66 19.74 -13.11
N GLY A 485 -15.83 20.44 -13.89
CA GLY A 485 -14.38 20.41 -13.77
C GLY A 485 -13.67 19.67 -14.90
N ASN A 486 -12.37 19.90 -15.01
CA ASN A 486 -11.54 19.39 -16.09
C ASN A 486 -11.19 17.92 -15.90
N ILE A 487 -10.99 17.24 -17.03
CA ILE A 487 -10.49 15.87 -17.08
C ILE A 487 -9.14 15.90 -17.80
N THR A 488 -8.09 15.39 -17.16
CA THR A 488 -6.72 15.43 -17.67
C THR A 488 -6.11 14.05 -17.73
N ALA A 489 -5.38 13.74 -18.79
CA ALA A 489 -4.59 12.54 -18.91
C ALA A 489 -3.21 12.79 -19.55
N ASP A 490 -2.21 11.98 -19.19
CA ASP A 490 -0.88 12.01 -19.81
C ASP A 490 -0.76 11.06 -21.02
N SER A 491 0.39 11.09 -21.69
CA SER A 491 0.66 10.33 -22.93
C SER A 491 0.71 8.83 -22.78
N ILE A 492 0.63 8.32 -21.55
CA ILE A 492 0.60 6.89 -21.26
C ILE A 492 -0.75 6.48 -20.67
N SER A 493 -1.71 7.41 -20.53
CA SER A 493 -3.00 7.18 -19.89
C SER A 493 -4.18 7.28 -20.87
N THR A 494 -5.26 6.55 -20.56
CA THR A 494 -6.47 6.53 -21.38
C THR A 494 -7.71 6.84 -20.55
N VAL A 495 -8.68 7.52 -21.18
CA VAL A 495 -9.93 7.93 -20.53
C VAL A 495 -11.12 7.60 -21.44
N SER A 496 -12.11 6.87 -20.91
CA SER A 496 -13.43 6.71 -21.53
C SER A 496 -14.49 7.34 -20.64
N ILE A 497 -15.26 8.27 -21.19
CA ILE A 497 -16.33 9.00 -20.48
C ILE A 497 -17.64 8.61 -21.13
N LYS A 498 -18.58 8.11 -20.33
CA LYS A 498 -19.94 7.77 -20.78
C LYS A 498 -20.95 8.58 -19.97
N LEU A 499 -21.63 9.50 -20.63
CA LEU A 499 -22.71 10.29 -20.03
C LEU A 499 -24.05 9.72 -20.47
N MET A 500 -24.88 9.38 -19.49
CA MET A 500 -26.25 8.94 -19.68
C MET A 500 -27.20 9.80 -18.86
N ASN A 501 -28.12 10.52 -19.49
CA ASN A 501 -28.99 11.51 -18.86
C ASN A 501 -28.22 12.39 -17.86
N SER A 502 -27.10 12.97 -18.30
CA SER A 502 -26.16 13.70 -17.43
C SER A 502 -25.70 15.00 -18.07
N THR A 503 -25.34 15.98 -17.25
CA THR A 503 -24.73 17.24 -17.70
C THR A 503 -23.27 17.29 -17.29
N TYR A 504 -22.39 17.72 -18.18
CA TYR A 504 -20.97 17.94 -17.91
C TYR A 504 -20.55 19.36 -18.28
N LYS A 505 -19.91 20.08 -17.36
CA LYS A 505 -19.30 21.40 -17.61
C LYS A 505 -17.80 21.37 -17.30
N GLY A 506 -16.97 21.47 -18.33
CA GLY A 506 -15.51 21.40 -18.18
C GLY A 506 -14.79 21.29 -19.52
N ALA A 507 -13.47 21.09 -19.48
CA ALA A 507 -12.66 20.74 -20.65
C ALA A 507 -11.94 19.40 -20.47
N ILE A 508 -11.72 18.68 -21.56
CA ILE A 508 -11.06 17.36 -21.56
C ILE A 508 -9.75 17.44 -22.35
N ASP A 509 -8.67 16.98 -21.72
CA ASP A 509 -7.32 16.89 -22.30
C ASP A 509 -6.87 18.19 -23.01
N THR A 510 -6.96 19.33 -22.34
CA THR A 510 -6.61 20.65 -22.89
C THR A 510 -5.17 20.77 -23.40
N LYS A 511 -4.27 19.86 -23.00
CA LYS A 511 -2.88 19.80 -23.46
C LYS A 511 -2.68 18.90 -24.68
N ASN A 512 -3.72 18.19 -25.12
CA ASN A 512 -3.70 17.19 -26.17
C ASN A 512 -2.52 16.21 -26.00
N LYS A 513 -2.41 15.65 -24.78
CA LYS A 513 -1.33 14.73 -24.43
C LYS A 513 -1.83 13.33 -24.14
N ALA A 514 -3.11 13.11 -23.94
CA ALA A 514 -3.62 11.79 -23.56
C ALA A 514 -3.31 10.73 -24.63
N LYS A 515 -3.03 9.49 -24.22
CA LYS A 515 -2.86 8.37 -25.18
C LYS A 515 -4.14 8.13 -25.99
N LYS A 516 -5.29 8.21 -25.33
CA LYS A 516 -6.61 8.04 -25.94
C LYS A 516 -7.71 8.61 -25.06
N VAL A 517 -8.61 9.38 -25.65
CA VAL A 517 -9.83 9.84 -24.99
C VAL A 517 -11.05 9.44 -25.82
N THR A 518 -12.03 8.79 -25.20
CA THR A 518 -13.31 8.45 -25.82
C THR A 518 -14.44 9.12 -25.03
N LEU A 519 -15.23 9.93 -25.71
CA LEU A 519 -16.42 10.58 -25.16
C LEU A 519 -17.67 9.95 -25.77
N THR A 520 -18.60 9.50 -24.94
CA THR A 520 -19.86 8.89 -25.37
C THR A 520 -21.04 9.57 -24.69
N LEU A 521 -22.01 10.00 -25.48
CA LEU A 521 -23.20 10.75 -25.04
C LEU A 521 -24.47 10.05 -25.53
N ASP A 522 -25.44 9.90 -24.63
CA ASP A 522 -26.82 9.70 -25.06
C ASP A 522 -27.48 11.03 -25.48
N LYS A 523 -28.59 10.95 -26.21
CA LYS A 523 -29.31 12.14 -26.72
C LYS A 523 -29.73 13.12 -25.62
N SER A 524 -29.90 12.64 -24.39
CA SER A 524 -30.36 13.45 -23.25
C SER A 524 -29.22 14.13 -22.49
N SER A 525 -27.97 13.70 -22.69
CA SER A 525 -26.82 14.23 -21.99
C SER A 525 -26.35 15.53 -22.62
N LYS A 526 -25.92 16.49 -21.80
CA LYS A 526 -25.49 17.82 -22.27
C LYS A 526 -24.06 18.11 -21.85
N ILE A 527 -23.31 18.79 -22.73
CA ILE A 527 -21.97 19.29 -22.43
C ILE A 527 -21.95 20.82 -22.50
N THR A 528 -21.16 21.46 -21.65
CA THR A 528 -20.77 22.87 -21.78
C THR A 528 -19.26 22.98 -21.64
N LEU A 529 -18.57 23.41 -22.70
CA LEU A 529 -17.12 23.52 -22.68
C LEU A 529 -16.66 24.74 -21.87
N THR A 530 -15.53 24.60 -21.21
CA THR A 530 -14.85 25.70 -20.48
C THR A 530 -13.43 25.93 -20.99
N GLY A 531 -13.09 25.35 -22.13
CA GLY A 531 -11.76 25.34 -22.72
C GLY A 531 -11.73 24.41 -23.93
N ASP A 532 -10.75 24.60 -24.80
CA ASP A 532 -10.52 23.72 -25.93
C ASP A 532 -10.34 22.29 -25.47
N THR A 533 -11.10 21.39 -26.10
CA THR A 533 -11.25 20.01 -25.68
C THR A 533 -10.77 19.08 -26.78
N TYR A 534 -9.98 18.08 -26.40
CA TYR A 534 -9.39 17.12 -27.32
C TYR A 534 -9.88 15.71 -26.99
N VAL A 535 -10.49 15.06 -27.97
CA VAL A 535 -10.91 13.67 -27.86
C VAL A 535 -10.44 12.88 -29.08
N THR A 536 -10.06 11.63 -28.87
CA THR A 536 -9.73 10.72 -29.98
C THR A 536 -11.00 10.25 -30.68
N PHE A 537 -12.04 9.93 -29.91
CA PHE A 537 -13.32 9.47 -30.42
C PHE A 537 -14.48 10.18 -29.72
N LEU A 538 -15.41 10.68 -30.52
CA LEU A 538 -16.72 11.14 -30.07
C LEU A 538 -17.78 10.16 -30.59
N LYS A 539 -18.62 9.65 -29.67
CA LYS A 539 -19.81 8.86 -29.98
C LYS A 539 -21.00 9.60 -29.40
N ASP A 540 -21.62 10.45 -30.21
CA ASP A 540 -22.84 11.14 -29.83
C ASP A 540 -24.05 10.47 -30.45
N ALA A 541 -25.07 10.18 -29.64
CA ALA A 541 -26.35 9.71 -30.14
C ALA A 541 -27.19 10.85 -30.75
N ASP A 542 -26.88 12.11 -30.45
CA ASP A 542 -27.36 13.28 -31.18
C ASP A 542 -26.40 13.63 -32.32
N THR A 543 -26.83 13.35 -33.56
CA THR A 543 -26.01 13.57 -34.75
C THR A 543 -25.90 15.04 -35.15
N THR A 544 -26.72 15.94 -34.57
CA THR A 544 -26.62 17.38 -34.84
C THR A 544 -25.73 18.11 -33.83
N TYR A 545 -25.22 17.39 -32.82
CA TYR A 545 -24.43 17.95 -31.70
C TYR A 545 -25.13 19.09 -30.94
N SER A 546 -26.46 19.17 -30.96
CA SER A 546 -27.22 20.25 -30.31
C SER A 546 -27.12 20.20 -28.78
N ASN A 547 -26.77 19.03 -28.26
CA ASN A 547 -26.49 18.75 -26.87
C ASN A 547 -25.08 19.19 -26.41
N ILE A 548 -24.22 19.65 -27.32
CA ILE A 548 -22.88 20.18 -27.00
C ILE A 548 -22.90 21.71 -27.11
N ASN A 549 -22.87 22.38 -25.96
CA ASN A 549 -22.62 23.82 -25.92
C ASN A 549 -21.11 24.10 -25.95
N PHE A 550 -20.61 24.51 -27.11
CA PHE A 550 -19.21 24.87 -27.33
C PHE A 550 -18.75 26.08 -26.53
N ASN A 551 -19.67 26.99 -26.17
CA ASN A 551 -19.39 28.13 -25.29
C ASN A 551 -18.13 28.94 -25.72
N GLY A 552 -17.96 29.13 -27.03
CA GLY A 552 -16.82 29.85 -27.64
C GLY A 552 -15.51 29.05 -27.78
N TYR A 553 -15.49 27.77 -27.36
CA TYR A 553 -14.31 26.90 -27.44
C TYR A 553 -14.42 25.86 -28.54
N LYS A 554 -13.30 25.21 -28.86
CA LYS A 554 -13.25 24.15 -29.87
C LYS A 554 -13.31 22.75 -29.26
N LEU A 555 -14.04 21.86 -29.92
CA LEU A 555 -13.96 20.41 -29.68
C LEU A 555 -13.24 19.76 -30.85
N TYR A 556 -12.02 19.29 -30.60
CA TYR A 556 -11.23 18.54 -31.57
C TYR A 556 -11.52 17.04 -31.42
N VAL A 557 -12.08 16.44 -32.46
CA VAL A 557 -12.26 14.99 -32.59
C VAL A 557 -11.20 14.47 -33.55
N ASN A 558 -10.27 13.67 -33.05
CA ASN A 558 -9.15 13.15 -33.82
C ASN A 558 -8.39 14.25 -34.60
N GLY A 559 -8.13 15.37 -33.94
CA GLY A 559 -7.42 16.52 -34.50
C GLY A 559 -8.25 17.48 -35.36
N LYS A 560 -9.52 17.19 -35.62
CA LYS A 560 -10.42 18.08 -36.40
C LYS A 560 -11.43 18.76 -35.50
N ALA A 561 -11.55 20.07 -35.57
CA ALA A 561 -12.60 20.81 -34.89
C ALA A 561 -13.97 20.49 -35.52
N ILE A 562 -15.02 20.35 -34.72
CA ILE A 562 -16.38 20.00 -35.18
C ILE A 562 -17.44 21.08 -34.96
N ASN A 563 -17.02 22.29 -34.59
CA ASN A 563 -17.88 23.41 -34.20
C ASN A 563 -17.65 24.67 -35.03
#